data_AF-U6MAT1-F1
#
_entry.id   AF-U6MAT1-F1
#
_cell.length_a   1.000
_cell.length_b   1.000
_cell.length_c   1.000
_cell.angle_alpha   90.00
_cell.angle_beta   90.00
_cell.angle_gamma   90.00
#
_symmetry.space_group_name_H-M   'P 1'
#
loop_
_entity.id
_entity.type
_entity.pdbx_description
1 polymer ?
#
loop_
_entity_poly.entity_id
_entity_poly.type
_entity_poly.pdbx_seq_one_letter_code
_entity_poly.pdbx_strand_id
1 'polypeptide(L)'
;MDIVRAVCNRLSKTPSHTPHAVIITEKDEEKGLRSLEHLRHPTVRVGFHQLDACNDRSRTTFFKNLKEQFGSVDVVINNSDILPSTKELGSKRSTGYILKEDYYEAKVAIFALIPLMAPGGRVVIGVSSLAELAIRWMNENAFAKLFSASTSDKASYLSLQF
;
A
#
# COMPACT_ATOMS: atom_id res chain seq x y z
N MET A 1 4.99 1.36 -8.29
CA MET A 1 5.75 2.30 -7.41
C MET A 1 5.31 3.76 -7.47
N ASP A 2 4.88 4.30 -8.62
CA ASP A 2 4.57 5.74 -8.73
C ASP A 2 3.45 6.21 -7.80
N ILE A 3 2.49 5.33 -7.47
CA ILE A 3 1.45 5.61 -6.47
C ILE A 3 2.06 5.97 -5.11
N VAL A 4 3.14 5.30 -4.69
CA VAL A 4 3.79 5.55 -3.40
C VAL A 4 4.37 6.95 -3.39
N ARG A 5 5.03 7.34 -4.49
CA ARG A 5 5.56 8.70 -4.65
C ARG A 5 4.44 9.75 -4.65
N ALA A 6 3.34 9.48 -5.35
CA ALA A 6 2.18 10.37 -5.37
C ALA A 6 1.60 10.57 -3.96
N VAL A 7 1.42 9.47 -3.21
CA VAL A 7 0.96 9.50 -1.82
C VAL A 7 1.92 10.28 -0.94
N CYS A 8 3.22 9.98 -0.96
CA CYS A 8 4.23 10.71 -0.18
C CYS A 8 4.22 12.23 -0.49
N ASN A 9 4.12 12.60 -1.77
CA ASN A 9 4.09 14.01 -2.20
C ASN A 9 2.84 14.76 -1.74
N ARG A 10 1.71 14.06 -1.56
CA ARG A 10 0.47 14.66 -1.05
C ARG A 10 0.47 14.71 0.48
N LEU A 11 0.91 13.63 1.12
CA LEU A 11 1.06 13.57 2.58
C LEU A 11 2.04 14.63 3.10
N SER A 12 3.13 14.92 2.38
CA SER A 12 4.09 15.96 2.78
C SER A 12 3.51 17.37 2.87
N LYS A 13 2.37 17.61 2.23
CA LYS A 13 1.63 18.88 2.24
C LYS A 13 0.41 18.84 3.14
N THR A 14 0.09 17.67 3.69
CA THR A 14 -1.07 17.47 4.56
C THR A 14 -0.66 17.81 5.99
N PRO A 15 -1.37 18.74 6.66
CA PRO A 15 -1.08 19.05 8.06
C PRO A 15 -1.29 17.80 8.93
N SER A 16 -0.30 17.51 9.78
CA SER A 16 -0.37 16.42 10.74
C SER A 16 0.43 16.78 11.98
N HIS A 17 -0.07 16.37 13.16
CA HIS A 17 0.64 16.54 14.42
C HIS A 17 1.87 15.63 14.53
N THR A 18 1.94 14.58 13.71
CA THR A 18 3.08 13.66 13.65
C THR A 18 3.51 13.36 12.21
N PRO A 19 4.80 13.01 12.02
CA PRO A 19 5.28 12.63 10.70
C PRO A 19 4.51 11.44 10.13
N HIS A 20 4.06 11.57 8.89
CA HIS A 20 3.45 10.46 8.16
C HIS A 20 4.50 9.35 7.92
N ALA A 21 4.09 8.11 8.11
CA ALA A 21 4.87 6.94 7.75
C ALA A 21 4.22 6.18 6.60
N VAL A 22 4.98 5.81 5.57
CA VAL A 22 4.54 4.97 4.45
C VAL A 22 5.39 3.71 4.45
N ILE A 23 4.78 2.56 4.68
CA ILE A 23 5.45 1.26 4.58
C ILE A 23 5.15 0.68 3.20
N ILE A 24 6.20 0.43 2.41
CA ILE A 24 6.09 -0.38 1.21
C ILE A 24 6.30 -1.84 1.59
N THR A 25 5.62 -2.72 0.87
CA THR A 25 5.81 -4.16 0.99
C THR A 25 6.17 -4.74 -0.35
N GLU A 26 6.88 -5.86 -0.32
CA GLU A 26 7.21 -6.62 -1.52
C GLU A 26 7.49 -8.07 -1.13
N LYS A 27 7.20 -9.01 -2.02
CA LYS A 27 7.50 -10.41 -1.80
C LYS A 27 9.01 -10.69 -1.77
N ASP A 28 9.75 -10.07 -2.69
CA ASP A 28 11.20 -10.20 -2.80
C ASP A 28 11.89 -9.10 -1.98
N GLU A 29 12.72 -9.50 -1.02
CA GLU A 29 13.36 -8.59 -0.08
C GLU A 29 14.38 -7.66 -0.77
N GLU A 30 15.17 -8.17 -1.71
CA GLU A 30 16.16 -7.36 -2.44
C GLU A 30 15.46 -6.32 -3.32
N LYS A 31 14.41 -6.73 -4.04
CA LYS A 31 13.59 -5.83 -4.85
C LYS A 31 12.95 -4.75 -3.97
N GLY A 32 12.42 -5.14 -2.82
CA GLY A 32 11.82 -4.23 -1.84
C GLY A 32 12.81 -3.19 -1.30
N LEU A 33 14.02 -3.62 -0.93
CA LEU A 33 15.09 -2.73 -0.46
C LEU A 33 15.55 -1.75 -1.53
N ARG A 34 15.75 -2.21 -2.77
CA ARG A 34 16.04 -1.30 -3.90
C ARG A 34 14.93 -0.28 -4.07
N SER A 35 13.69 -0.71 -3.96
CA SER A 35 12.53 0.19 -4.11
C SER A 35 12.46 1.25 -3.02
N LEU A 36 12.80 0.88 -1.78
CA LEU A 36 12.91 1.80 -0.66
C LEU A 36 13.92 2.92 -0.92
N GLU A 37 15.08 2.59 -1.51
CA GLU A 37 16.11 3.60 -1.85
C GLU A 37 15.58 4.66 -2.82
N HIS A 38 14.79 4.25 -3.82
CA HIS A 38 14.20 5.15 -4.82
C HIS A 38 12.97 5.94 -4.33
N LEU A 39 12.45 5.59 -3.15
CA LEU A 39 11.23 6.17 -2.57
C LEU A 39 11.49 7.02 -1.33
N ARG A 40 12.75 7.27 -0.97
CA ARG A 40 13.09 8.19 0.12
C ARG A 40 12.44 9.57 -0.12
N HIS A 41 11.85 10.11 0.94
CA HIS A 41 11.16 11.39 0.89
C HIS A 41 11.65 12.28 2.06
N PRO A 42 11.83 13.61 1.85
CA PRO A 42 12.43 14.48 2.87
C PRO A 42 11.61 14.62 4.16
N THR A 43 10.28 14.54 4.07
CA THR A 43 9.37 14.80 5.20
C THR A 43 8.44 13.63 5.54
N VAL A 44 8.41 12.59 4.71
CA VAL A 44 7.55 11.40 4.91
C VAL A 44 8.47 10.23 5.17
N ARG A 45 8.26 9.53 6.29
CA ARG A 45 9.08 8.37 6.64
C ARG A 45 8.67 7.21 5.75
N VAL A 46 9.49 6.85 4.78
CA VAL A 46 9.27 5.65 3.98
C VAL A 46 10.04 4.49 4.59
N GLY A 47 9.36 3.38 4.84
CA GLY A 47 9.93 2.14 5.35
C GLY A 47 9.57 0.96 4.45
N PHE A 48 10.23 -0.18 4.65
CA PHE A 48 9.97 -1.40 3.91
C PHE A 48 9.74 -2.56 4.88
N HIS A 49 8.87 -3.49 4.48
CA HIS A 49 8.75 -4.79 5.10
C HIS A 49 8.41 -5.87 4.07
N GLN A 50 9.10 -7.01 4.10
CA GLN A 50 8.78 -8.14 3.22
C GLN A 50 7.36 -8.68 3.50
N LEU A 51 6.55 -8.91 2.47
CA LEU A 51 5.24 -9.53 2.60
C LEU A 51 4.98 -10.48 1.42
N ASP A 52 4.82 -11.76 1.72
CA ASP A 52 4.27 -12.75 0.80
C ASP A 52 2.87 -13.12 1.30
N ALA A 53 1.84 -12.65 0.60
CA ALA A 53 0.45 -12.88 0.97
C ALA A 53 0.09 -14.36 1.02
N CYS A 54 0.79 -15.21 0.26
CA CYS A 54 0.57 -16.65 0.24
C CYS A 54 1.33 -17.41 1.34
N ASN A 55 2.16 -16.75 2.14
CA ASN A 55 2.99 -17.38 3.18
C ASN A 55 2.56 -16.94 4.59
N ASP A 56 2.00 -17.87 5.35
CA ASP A 56 1.50 -17.64 6.71
C ASP A 56 2.56 -17.06 7.67
N ARG A 57 3.81 -17.50 7.55
CA ARG A 57 4.91 -17.02 8.40
C ARG A 57 5.28 -15.58 8.04
N SER A 58 5.29 -15.25 6.74
CA SER A 58 5.51 -13.88 6.27
C SER A 58 4.42 -12.95 6.80
N ARG A 59 3.12 -13.31 6.63
CA ARG A 59 1.99 -12.54 7.15
C ARG A 59 2.05 -12.34 8.67
N THR A 60 2.39 -13.39 9.42
CA THR A 60 2.47 -13.32 10.89
C THR A 60 3.60 -12.40 11.35
N THR A 61 4.78 -12.51 10.71
CA THR A 61 5.94 -11.67 11.02
C THR A 61 5.65 -10.21 10.71
N PHE A 62 5.07 -9.95 9.54
CA PHE A 62 4.64 -8.63 9.11
C PHE A 62 3.64 -7.99 10.07
N PHE A 63 2.59 -8.72 10.45
CA PHE A 63 1.59 -8.24 11.40
C PHE A 63 2.21 -7.86 12.75
N LYS A 64 3.09 -8.73 13.27
CA LYS A 64 3.78 -8.48 14.54
C LYS A 64 4.63 -7.22 14.47
N ASN A 65 5.46 -7.08 13.43
CA ASN A 65 6.35 -5.92 13.26
C ASN A 65 5.56 -4.62 13.11
N LEU A 66 4.48 -4.60 12.31
CA LEU A 66 3.63 -3.41 12.19
C LEU A 66 2.96 -3.04 13.52
N LYS A 67 2.45 -4.03 14.26
CA LYS A 67 1.82 -3.79 15.56
C LYS A 67 2.81 -3.24 16.58
N GLU A 68 4.02 -3.77 16.64
CA GLU A 68 5.07 -3.30 17.55
C GLU A 68 5.55 -1.89 17.19
N GLN A 69 5.66 -1.57 15.90
CA GLN A 69 6.19 -0.29 15.45
C GLN A 69 5.15 0.84 15.42
N PHE A 70 3.93 0.54 15.00
CA PHE A 70 2.89 1.55 14.71
C PHE A 70 1.63 1.38 15.58
N GLY A 71 1.41 0.22 16.20
CA GLY A 71 0.20 -0.10 16.95
C GLY A 71 -0.98 -0.47 16.05
N SER A 72 -1.29 0.39 15.08
CA SER A 72 -2.36 0.20 14.09
C SER A 72 -2.01 0.80 12.73
N VAL A 73 -2.80 0.45 11.70
CA VAL A 73 -2.67 1.00 10.34
C VAL A 73 -3.89 1.85 9.99
N ASP A 74 -3.69 3.10 9.54
CA ASP A 74 -4.78 4.00 9.16
C ASP A 74 -5.30 3.72 7.75
N VAL A 75 -4.37 3.46 6.82
CA VAL A 75 -4.73 3.25 5.42
C VAL A 75 -3.93 2.10 4.83
N VAL A 76 -4.62 1.16 4.20
CA VAL A 76 -4.02 0.12 3.35
C VAL A 76 -4.29 0.49 1.89
N ILE A 77 -3.24 0.60 1.09
CA ILE A 77 -3.32 0.87 -0.34
C ILE A 77 -2.92 -0.40 -1.08
N ASN A 78 -3.86 -1.08 -1.72
CA ASN A 78 -3.54 -2.16 -2.65
C ASN A 78 -3.19 -1.55 -4.00
N ASN A 79 -1.93 -1.68 -4.42
CA ASN A 79 -1.48 -1.21 -5.73
C ASN A 79 -1.07 -2.40 -6.58
N SER A 80 -1.99 -2.89 -7.41
CA SER A 80 -1.63 -3.88 -8.43
C SER A 80 -1.26 -3.19 -9.74
N ASP A 81 -0.04 -3.45 -10.21
CA ASP A 81 0.52 -2.84 -11.42
C ASP A 81 0.47 -3.81 -12.63
N ILE A 82 -0.32 -4.89 -12.56
CA ILE A 82 -0.37 -5.87 -13.65
C ILE A 82 -1.19 -5.31 -14.82
N LEU A 83 -0.48 -4.91 -15.86
CA LEU A 83 -1.05 -4.63 -17.17
C LEU A 83 -0.60 -5.73 -18.14
N PRO A 84 -1.47 -6.69 -18.51
CA PRO A 84 -1.15 -7.67 -19.55
C PRO A 84 -0.79 -6.96 -20.87
N SER A 85 0.19 -7.50 -21.58
CA SER A 85 0.46 -7.05 -22.95
C SER A 85 -0.73 -7.33 -23.88
N THR A 86 -0.78 -6.64 -25.02
CA THR A 86 -1.83 -6.87 -26.03
C THR A 86 -1.87 -8.30 -26.54
N LYS A 87 -0.73 -9.01 -26.51
CA LYS A 87 -0.61 -10.42 -26.89
C LYS A 87 -1.16 -11.36 -25.82
N GLU A 88 -1.14 -10.94 -24.56
CA GLU A 88 -1.65 -11.70 -23.42
C GLU A 88 -3.15 -11.47 -23.21
N LEU A 89 -3.69 -10.36 -23.71
CA LEU A 89 -5.13 -10.08 -23.65
C LEU A 89 -5.92 -11.18 -24.37
N GLY A 90 -6.89 -11.78 -23.67
CA GLY A 90 -7.75 -12.84 -24.21
C GLY A 90 -7.19 -14.26 -24.08
N SER A 91 -5.97 -14.45 -23.56
CA SER A 91 -5.47 -15.79 -23.24
C SER A 91 -6.03 -16.30 -21.89
N LYS A 92 -6.48 -17.55 -21.84
CA LYS A 92 -7.00 -18.18 -20.60
C LYS A 92 -5.93 -18.25 -19.50
N ARG A 93 -4.67 -18.44 -19.88
CA ARG A 93 -3.52 -18.42 -18.96
C ARG A 93 -3.35 -17.03 -18.35
N SER A 94 -3.65 -15.99 -19.13
CA SER A 94 -3.58 -14.59 -18.68
C SER A 94 -4.63 -14.28 -17.62
N THR A 95 -5.87 -14.70 -17.84
CA THR A 95 -6.95 -14.47 -16.88
C THR A 95 -6.67 -15.08 -15.51
N GLY A 96 -6.12 -16.30 -15.47
CA GLY A 96 -5.82 -16.98 -14.22
C GLY A 96 -4.77 -16.27 -13.37
N TYR A 97 -3.67 -15.81 -13.98
CA TYR A 97 -2.64 -15.09 -13.23
C TYR A 97 -3.10 -13.68 -12.83
N ILE A 98 -3.80 -12.96 -13.70
CA ILE A 98 -4.33 -11.62 -13.37
C ILE A 98 -5.27 -11.71 -12.17
N LEU A 99 -6.21 -12.66 -12.19
CA LEU A 99 -7.12 -12.85 -11.04
C LEU A 99 -6.37 -13.26 -9.77
N LYS A 100 -5.35 -14.10 -9.89
CA LYS A 100 -4.54 -14.51 -8.74
C LYS A 100 -3.91 -13.29 -8.07
N GLU A 101 -3.17 -12.51 -8.83
CA GLU A 101 -2.37 -11.39 -8.32
C GLU A 101 -3.24 -10.16 -7.98
N ASP A 102 -4.09 -9.68 -8.90
CA ASP A 102 -4.87 -8.45 -8.71
C ASP A 102 -5.98 -8.59 -7.66
N TYR A 103 -6.54 -9.80 -7.52
CA TYR A 103 -7.71 -10.03 -6.70
C TYR A 103 -7.46 -10.96 -5.52
N TYR A 104 -7.02 -12.20 -5.75
CA TYR A 104 -6.96 -13.18 -4.67
C TYR A 104 -5.86 -12.88 -3.66
N GLU A 105 -4.65 -12.55 -4.10
CA GLU A 105 -3.53 -12.21 -3.20
C GLU A 105 -3.82 -10.91 -2.45
N ALA A 106 -4.30 -9.89 -3.16
CA ALA A 106 -4.78 -8.65 -2.55
C ALA A 106 -5.86 -8.90 -1.48
N LYS A 107 -6.85 -9.74 -1.78
CA LYS A 107 -7.91 -10.12 -0.82
C LYS A 107 -7.31 -10.76 0.43
N VAL A 108 -6.42 -11.73 0.27
CA VAL A 108 -5.80 -12.43 1.42
C VAL A 108 -5.01 -11.45 2.29
N ALA A 109 -4.21 -10.58 1.67
CA ALA A 109 -3.41 -9.61 2.40
C ALA A 109 -4.27 -8.55 3.13
N ILE A 110 -5.27 -7.98 2.45
CA ILE A 110 -6.19 -7.02 3.05
C ILE A 110 -6.92 -7.65 4.24
N PHE A 111 -7.47 -8.86 4.08
CA PHE A 111 -8.20 -9.54 5.15
C PHE A 111 -7.31 -9.86 6.35
N ALA A 112 -6.04 -10.19 6.12
CA ALA A 112 -5.07 -10.40 7.19
C ALA A 112 -4.75 -9.11 7.95
N LEU A 113 -4.92 -7.93 7.32
CA LEU A 113 -4.61 -6.63 7.91
C LEU A 113 -5.80 -5.95 8.59
N ILE A 114 -7.04 -6.34 8.27
CA ILE A 114 -8.25 -5.79 8.91
C ILE A 114 -8.13 -5.76 10.44
N PRO A 115 -7.66 -6.82 11.15
CA PRO A 115 -7.52 -6.79 12.61
C PRO A 115 -6.50 -5.77 13.15
N LEU A 116 -5.62 -5.24 12.30
CA LEU A 116 -4.61 -4.23 12.66
C LEU A 116 -5.05 -2.81 12.31
N MET A 117 -6.17 -2.63 11.60
CA MET A 117 -6.61 -1.33 11.17
C MET A 117 -7.10 -0.49 12.35
N ALA A 118 -6.74 0.80 12.35
CA ALA A 118 -7.26 1.74 13.33
C ALA A 118 -8.80 1.87 13.19
N PRO A 119 -9.54 2.21 14.25
CA PRO A 119 -10.93 2.64 14.12
C PRO A 119 -11.04 3.72 13.05
N GLY A 120 -11.98 3.58 12.10
CA GLY A 120 -12.10 4.51 10.96
C GLY A 120 -10.99 4.42 9.91
N GLY A 121 -10.14 3.38 9.96
CA GLY A 121 -9.13 3.09 8.95
C GLY A 121 -9.76 2.69 7.61
N ARG A 122 -8.99 2.79 6.54
CA ARG A 122 -9.50 2.66 5.16
C ARG A 122 -8.66 1.73 4.30
N VAL A 123 -9.34 1.02 3.41
CA VAL A 123 -8.69 0.26 2.35
C VAL A 123 -8.93 0.99 1.04
N VAL A 124 -7.86 1.40 0.38
CA VAL A 124 -7.87 2.02 -0.95
C VAL A 124 -7.38 0.97 -1.94
N ILE A 125 -8.24 0.58 -2.88
CA ILE A 125 -7.93 -0.43 -3.88
C ILE A 125 -7.66 0.27 -5.22
N GLY A 126 -6.39 0.32 -5.62
CA GLY A 126 -5.95 0.78 -6.93
C GLY A 126 -5.87 -0.39 -7.91
N VAL A 127 -6.93 -0.60 -8.70
CA VAL A 127 -7.05 -1.68 -9.69
C VAL A 127 -6.70 -1.23 -11.11
N SER A 128 -5.65 -0.41 -11.25
CA SER A 128 -5.21 0.09 -12.54
C SER A 128 -3.80 0.66 -12.45
N SER A 129 -3.02 0.48 -13.52
CA SER A 129 -1.75 1.18 -13.72
C SER A 129 -1.87 2.71 -13.72
N LEU A 130 -3.09 3.25 -13.84
CA LEU A 130 -3.38 4.69 -13.76
C LEU A 130 -3.94 5.13 -12.39
N ALA A 131 -4.05 4.23 -11.40
CA ALA A 131 -4.56 4.57 -10.07
C ALA A 131 -3.75 5.71 -9.41
N GLU A 132 -2.48 5.80 -9.76
CA GLU A 132 -1.57 6.87 -9.39
C GLU A 132 -2.08 8.27 -9.81
N LEU A 133 -2.63 8.40 -11.02
CA LEU A 133 -3.16 9.68 -11.51
C LEU A 133 -4.36 10.14 -10.68
N ALA A 134 -5.17 9.19 -10.18
CA ALA A 134 -6.26 9.52 -9.28
C ALA A 134 -5.73 10.12 -7.97
N ILE A 135 -4.63 9.59 -7.41
CA ILE A 135 -3.99 10.19 -6.22
C ILE A 135 -3.44 11.59 -6.52
N ARG A 136 -2.82 11.79 -7.69
CA ARG A 136 -2.28 13.10 -8.10
C ARG A 136 -3.37 14.15 -8.26
N TRP A 137 -4.43 13.83 -8.98
CA TRP A 137 -5.42 14.80 -9.45
C TRP A 137 -6.66 14.91 -8.56
N MET A 138 -6.84 14.02 -7.60
CA MET A 138 -7.91 14.15 -6.61
C MET A 138 -7.81 15.48 -5.86
N ASN A 139 -8.93 16.16 -5.70
CA ASN A 139 -8.97 17.43 -4.97
C ASN A 139 -8.53 17.26 -3.51
N GLU A 140 -8.06 18.34 -2.89
CA GLU A 140 -7.51 18.30 -1.53
C GLU A 140 -8.48 17.77 -0.49
N ASN A 141 -9.77 18.12 -0.59
CA ASN A 141 -10.78 17.65 0.36
C ASN A 141 -10.96 16.13 0.30
N ALA A 142 -10.98 15.55 -0.90
CA ALA A 142 -11.13 14.12 -1.09
C ALA A 142 -9.87 13.36 -0.65
N PHE A 143 -8.68 13.89 -0.93
CA PHE A 143 -7.42 13.31 -0.45
C PHE A 143 -7.35 13.38 1.08
N ALA A 144 -7.55 14.56 1.67
CA ALA A 144 -7.56 14.75 3.11
C ALA A 144 -8.63 13.87 3.76
N LYS A 145 -9.81 13.72 3.13
CA LYS A 145 -10.79 12.75 3.61
C LYS A 145 -10.17 11.36 3.58
N LEU A 146 -9.75 10.82 2.44
CA LEU A 146 -9.26 9.42 2.30
C LEU A 146 -8.02 9.09 3.13
N PHE A 147 -7.14 10.06 3.33
CA PHE A 147 -5.84 9.90 3.96
C PHE A 147 -5.70 10.72 5.25
N SER A 148 -6.80 11.08 5.92
CA SER A 148 -6.73 11.58 7.30
C SER A 148 -6.78 10.42 8.28
N ALA A 149 -5.91 10.46 9.28
CA ALA A 149 -6.06 9.61 10.47
C ALA A 149 -7.40 9.95 11.13
N SER A 150 -8.23 8.93 11.35
CA SER A 150 -9.56 9.13 11.94
C SER A 150 -9.52 9.15 13.47
N THR A 151 -8.47 8.58 14.11
CA THR A 151 -8.53 8.40 15.56
C THR A 151 -7.20 8.34 16.33
N SER A 152 -6.02 8.57 15.74
CA SER A 152 -4.79 8.60 16.56
C SER A 152 -3.67 9.48 16.01
N ASP A 153 -2.88 10.02 16.93
CA ASP A 153 -1.73 10.91 16.72
C ASP A 153 -0.57 10.28 15.93
N LYS A 154 -0.74 9.15 15.22
CA LYS A 154 0.33 8.49 14.43
C LYS A 154 -0.20 7.97 13.11
N ALA A 155 -0.14 8.79 12.08
CA ALA A 155 -0.61 8.43 10.74
C ALA A 155 0.34 7.45 10.04
N SER A 156 -0.07 6.18 9.94
CA SER A 156 0.68 5.09 9.31
C SER A 156 -0.08 4.56 8.09
N TYR A 157 0.52 4.76 6.91
CA TYR A 157 0.03 4.30 5.62
C TYR A 157 0.82 3.09 5.19
N LEU A 158 0.13 2.09 4.65
CA LEU A 158 0.72 0.87 4.15
C LEU A 158 0.40 0.74 2.67
N SER A 159 1.43 0.65 1.84
CA SER A 159 1.31 0.26 0.43
C SER A 159 1.60 -1.22 0.30
N LEU A 160 0.58 -1.96 -0.13
CA LEU A 160 0.70 -3.34 -0.58
C LEU A 160 1.17 -3.35 -2.03
N GLN A 161 2.21 -4.13 -2.29
CA GLN A 161 2.63 -4.49 -3.65
C GLN A 161 2.87 -6.01 -3.66
N PHE A 162 2.37 -6.64 -4.72
CA PHE A 162 2.41 -8.08 -4.95
C PHE A 162 3.07 -8.34 -6.30
#